data_AF-A0A7S2UTF7-F1
#
_entry.id   AF-A0A7S2UTF7-F1
#
_cell.length_a   1.000
_cell.length_b   1.000
_cell.length_c   1.000
_cell.angle_alpha   90.00
_cell.angle_beta   90.00
_cell.angle_gamma   90.00
#
_symmetry.space_group_name_H-M   'P 1'
#
loop_
_entity.id
_entity.type
_entity.pdbx_description
1 polymer ?
#
loop_
_entity_poly.entity_id
_entity_poly.type
_entity_poly.pdbx_seq_one_letter_code
_entity_poly.pdbx_strand_id
1 'polypeptide(L)'
;NARALSFVKFNALLNGFNDDRVQVLQGDLIQLQQAFTTQRSPQIISTTTTTTLSHDAPKEAHQFWHSLKQPHALFPKRCASSHENNARPYDIILANPPFIPVPPDTEGVADGETHTKEADGSVIFQTDDNVRREISRRYGLFSSGGSDGENVLISVIQVASKLLATKEGLLAIVSEYMNPPMPSTPSSDLKDDTNRNRNDVLDVCQKMQYWWEIASSHCSAKGILLTNEFPLSALEYARRRANDASEWHSWEQHLIACNITTISPGLLFVRTEEASGRFDLHHYITPKTDKGSIWTPNNFKAVEFTKQSLSQLWGDGER
;
A
#
# COMPACT_ATOMS: atom_id res chain seq x y z
N ASN A 1 3.10 -16.40 11.36
CA ASN A 1 1.84 -16.63 12.10
C ASN A 1 1.06 -17.75 11.42
N ALA A 2 0.67 -18.79 12.16
CA ALA A 2 0.02 -19.97 11.60
C ALA A 2 -1.37 -19.72 10.99
N ARG A 3 -2.14 -18.75 11.53
CA ARG A 3 -3.52 -18.47 11.12
C ARG A 3 -3.63 -17.84 9.73
N ALA A 4 -2.78 -16.85 9.42
CA ALA A 4 -2.72 -16.26 8.08
C ALA A 4 -2.30 -17.28 7.03
N LEU A 5 -1.35 -18.17 7.38
CA LEU A 5 -0.93 -19.28 6.53
C LEU A 5 -2.06 -20.27 6.28
N SER A 6 -2.80 -20.64 7.34
CA SER A 6 -3.99 -21.48 7.21
C SER A 6 -5.05 -20.83 6.34
N PHE A 7 -5.26 -19.51 6.43
CA PHE A 7 -6.22 -18.79 5.61
C PHE A 7 -5.81 -18.73 4.13
N VAL A 8 -4.53 -18.49 3.84
CA VAL A 8 -4.00 -18.50 2.46
C VAL A 8 -4.08 -19.91 1.87
N LYS A 9 -3.67 -20.94 2.61
CA LYS A 9 -3.79 -22.34 2.19
C LYS A 9 -5.25 -22.73 1.94
N PHE A 10 -6.16 -22.34 2.83
CA PHE A 10 -7.59 -22.57 2.67
C PHE A 10 -8.15 -21.92 1.40
N ASN A 11 -7.78 -20.67 1.11
CA ASN A 11 -8.20 -20.01 -0.12
C ASN A 11 -7.61 -20.67 -1.38
N ALA A 12 -6.36 -21.13 -1.33
CA ALA A 12 -5.76 -21.86 -2.44
C ALA A 12 -6.48 -23.18 -2.72
N LEU A 13 -6.80 -23.96 -1.67
CA LEU A 13 -7.58 -25.20 -1.77
C LEU A 13 -8.98 -24.95 -2.35
N LEU A 14 -9.67 -23.89 -1.92
CA LEU A 14 -10.97 -23.49 -2.46
C LEU A 14 -10.94 -23.21 -3.98
N ASN A 15 -9.79 -22.80 -4.51
CA ASN A 15 -9.59 -22.51 -5.93
C ASN A 15 -8.94 -23.68 -6.69
N GLY A 16 -8.92 -24.88 -6.11
CA GLY A 16 -8.43 -26.10 -6.78
C GLY A 16 -6.91 -26.26 -6.82
N PHE A 17 -6.17 -25.49 -6.01
CA PHE A 17 -4.74 -25.67 -5.85
C PHE A 17 -4.47 -26.67 -4.71
N ASN A 18 -3.78 -27.76 -5.01
CA ASN A 18 -3.35 -28.75 -4.03
C ASN A 18 -2.16 -28.22 -3.20
N ASP A 19 -1.97 -28.76 -1.99
CA ASP A 19 -0.95 -28.32 -1.02
C ASP A 19 0.50 -28.37 -1.57
N ASP A 20 0.79 -29.27 -2.50
CA ASP A 20 2.08 -29.43 -3.17
C ASP A 20 2.40 -28.29 -4.16
N ARG A 21 1.38 -27.53 -4.58
CA ARG A 21 1.50 -26.40 -5.50
C ARG A 21 1.51 -25.04 -4.80
N VAL A 22 1.27 -25.00 -3.49
CA VAL A 22 1.17 -23.76 -2.70
C VAL A 22 2.44 -23.57 -1.88
N GLN A 23 3.38 -22.80 -2.42
CA GLN A 23 4.57 -22.40 -1.67
C GLN A 23 4.31 -21.12 -0.88
N VAL A 24 4.45 -21.17 0.45
CA VAL A 24 4.37 -19.97 1.27
C VAL A 24 5.76 -19.38 1.49
N LEU A 25 6.00 -18.19 0.96
CA LEU A 25 7.21 -17.40 1.20
C LEU A 25 7.13 -16.70 2.55
N GLN A 26 7.43 -17.44 3.63
CA GLN A 26 7.37 -16.91 5.00
C GLN A 26 8.68 -16.24 5.44
N GLY A 27 9.83 -16.67 4.90
CA GLY A 27 11.16 -16.22 5.34
C GLY A 27 11.58 -14.86 4.77
N ASP A 28 11.23 -14.57 3.51
CA ASP A 28 11.79 -13.45 2.77
C ASP A 28 11.20 -12.10 3.22
N LEU A 29 9.92 -12.07 3.62
CA LEU A 29 9.25 -10.84 4.09
C LEU A 29 9.74 -10.39 5.47
N ILE A 30 10.01 -11.32 6.40
CA ILE A 30 10.55 -10.99 7.73
C ILE A 30 11.99 -10.49 7.59
N GLN A 31 12.80 -11.10 6.73
CA GLN A 31 14.17 -10.65 6.46
C GLN A 31 14.20 -9.30 5.73
N LEU A 32 13.28 -9.06 4.79
CA LEU A 32 13.09 -7.75 4.17
C LEU A 32 12.69 -6.69 5.21
N GLN A 33 11.71 -6.97 6.06
CA GLN A 33 11.29 -6.06 7.12
C GLN A 33 12.43 -5.77 8.11
N GLN A 34 13.20 -6.78 8.51
CA GLN A 34 14.37 -6.61 9.37
C GLN A 34 15.49 -5.80 8.69
N ALA A 35 15.71 -5.99 7.39
CA ALA A 35 16.66 -5.18 6.63
C ALA A 35 16.22 -3.70 6.55
N PHE A 36 14.93 -3.44 6.33
CA PHE A 36 14.36 -2.09 6.39
C PHE A 36 14.44 -1.47 7.80
N THR A 37 14.29 -2.27 8.85
CA THR A 37 14.32 -1.80 10.25
C THR A 37 15.76 -1.54 10.72
N THR A 38 16.73 -2.36 10.30
CA THR A 38 18.14 -2.23 10.69
C THR A 38 18.80 -1.01 10.02
N GLN A 39 18.31 -0.62 8.83
CA GLN A 39 18.73 0.62 8.17
C GLN A 39 18.12 1.90 8.76
N ARG A 40 17.16 1.79 9.69
CA ARG A 40 16.55 2.92 10.42
C ARG A 40 17.27 3.30 11.72
N SER A 41 18.36 2.62 12.10
CA SER A 41 19.11 3.03 13.30
C SER A 41 19.73 4.42 13.06
N PRO A 42 19.35 5.47 13.80
CA PRO A 42 19.98 6.77 13.63
C PRO A 42 21.41 6.64 14.14
N GLN A 43 22.40 6.82 13.26
CA GLN A 43 23.70 7.26 13.74
C GLN A 43 23.49 8.66 14.30
N ILE A 44 23.44 8.76 15.63
CA ILE A 44 23.49 10.03 16.35
C ILE A 44 24.84 10.66 16.03
N ILE A 45 24.87 11.51 15.02
CA ILE A 45 25.95 12.45 14.80
C ILE A 45 25.52 13.73 15.52
N SER A 46 26.07 13.94 16.71
CA SER A 46 25.95 15.20 17.43
C SER A 46 26.69 16.29 16.64
N THR A 47 25.95 17.09 15.87
CA THR A 47 26.45 18.38 15.36
C THR A 47 25.50 19.49 15.78
N THR A 48 25.91 20.20 16.82
CA THR A 48 25.34 21.45 17.29
C THR A 48 25.55 22.53 16.24
N THR A 49 24.51 22.88 15.47
CA THR A 49 24.51 24.14 14.72
C THR A 49 23.11 24.72 14.67
N THR A 50 22.95 25.85 15.35
CA THR A 50 21.75 26.68 15.39
C THR A 50 21.56 27.35 14.03
N THR A 51 20.53 26.96 13.28
CA THR A 51 20.13 27.69 12.06
C THR A 51 18.62 27.83 11.97
N THR A 52 18.22 29.06 11.67
CA THR A 52 16.89 29.66 11.60
C THR A 52 15.90 28.97 10.64
N LEU A 53 14.64 28.91 11.08
CA LEU A 53 13.45 28.41 10.39
C LEU A 53 13.26 29.00 8.98
N SER A 54 13.20 28.11 7.99
CA SER A 54 12.70 28.38 6.64
C SER A 54 11.76 27.25 6.23
N HIS A 55 10.54 27.61 5.81
CA HIS A 55 9.53 26.71 5.25
C HIS A 55 10.03 26.06 3.95
N ASP A 56 10.41 24.79 3.97
CA ASP A 56 10.75 24.01 2.77
C ASP A 56 10.50 22.51 3.00
N ALA A 57 9.24 22.14 3.30
CA ALA A 57 8.82 20.79 3.66
C ALA A 57 8.67 19.73 2.53
N PRO A 58 8.73 20.01 1.20
CA PRO A 58 8.59 18.92 0.21
C PRO A 58 9.91 18.21 -0.17
N LYS A 59 11.08 18.74 0.19
CA LYS A 59 12.37 18.21 -0.32
C LYS A 59 12.90 16.98 0.45
N GLU A 60 12.49 16.80 1.70
CA GLU A 60 13.03 15.75 2.57
C GLU A 60 12.45 14.36 2.26
N ALA A 61 11.16 14.28 1.88
CA ALA A 61 10.58 13.03 1.40
C ALA A 61 11.34 12.53 0.16
N HIS A 62 11.68 13.42 -0.77
CA HIS A 62 12.37 13.06 -2.02
C HIS A 62 13.83 12.60 -1.81
N GLN A 63 14.54 13.15 -0.83
CA GLN A 63 15.90 12.71 -0.47
C GLN A 63 15.91 11.40 0.32
N PHE A 64 14.92 11.17 1.19
CA PHE A 64 14.77 9.92 1.95
C PHE A 64 14.66 8.70 1.02
N TRP A 65 13.83 8.79 -0.02
CA TRP A 65 13.61 7.69 -0.97
C TRP A 65 14.81 7.38 -1.86
N HIS A 66 15.68 8.36 -2.15
CA HIS A 66 16.89 8.13 -2.95
C HIS A 66 17.97 7.29 -2.25
N SER A 67 17.94 7.19 -0.91
CA SER A 67 18.91 6.42 -0.12
C SER A 67 18.69 4.89 -0.15
N LEU A 68 17.52 4.41 -0.61
CA LEU A 68 17.13 2.98 -0.63
C LEU A 68 17.69 2.16 -1.80
N LYS A 69 18.67 2.68 -2.55
CA LYS A 69 19.17 2.12 -3.84
C LYS A 69 20.01 0.83 -3.79
N GLN A 70 20.03 0.05 -2.71
CA GLN A 70 20.91 -1.14 -2.62
C GLN A 70 20.17 -2.41 -2.11
N PRO A 71 19.40 -3.12 -2.97
CA PRO A 71 18.69 -4.35 -2.57
C PRO A 71 19.42 -5.66 -2.90
N HIS A 72 20.71 -5.65 -3.25
CA HIS A 72 21.41 -6.85 -3.77
C HIS A 72 21.73 -7.95 -2.73
N ALA A 73 21.50 -7.73 -1.43
CA ALA A 73 22.01 -8.62 -0.38
C ALA A 73 20.99 -9.63 0.22
N LEU A 74 19.71 -9.61 -0.18
CA LEU A 74 18.63 -10.26 0.59
C LEU A 74 18.08 -11.58 0.03
N PHE A 75 18.67 -12.12 -1.05
CA PHE A 75 18.28 -13.43 -1.55
C PHE A 75 19.42 -14.43 -1.30
N PRO A 76 19.19 -15.51 -0.51
CA PRO A 76 20.19 -16.55 -0.36
C PRO A 76 20.50 -17.14 -1.75
N LYS A 77 21.78 -17.10 -2.12
CA LYS A 77 22.32 -17.74 -3.34
C LYS A 77 21.92 -19.22 -3.33
N ARG A 78 20.81 -19.57 -3.97
CA ARG A 78 20.54 -20.96 -4.39
C ARG A 78 21.72 -21.36 -5.29
N CYS A 79 22.27 -22.55 -5.02
CA CYS A 79 23.45 -23.12 -5.65
C CYS A 79 23.68 -22.63 -7.07
N ALA A 80 24.71 -21.80 -7.22
CA ALA A 80 25.23 -21.34 -8.49
C ALA A 80 25.85 -22.54 -9.24
N SER A 81 25.03 -23.28 -9.98
CA SER A 81 25.48 -23.90 -11.22
C SER A 81 25.43 -22.82 -12.29
N SER A 82 26.60 -22.52 -12.85
CA SER A 82 26.90 -21.51 -13.86
C SER A 82 26.04 -21.64 -15.12
N HIS A 83 24.86 -21.03 -15.09
CA HIS A 83 24.17 -20.36 -16.20
C HIS A 83 23.04 -19.55 -15.57
N GLU A 84 23.32 -18.27 -15.31
CA GLU A 84 22.45 -17.28 -14.65
C GLU A 84 21.20 -16.98 -15.49
N ASN A 85 20.28 -17.95 -15.55
CA ASN A 85 18.88 -17.65 -15.81
C ASN A 85 18.33 -17.06 -14.52
N ASN A 86 18.16 -15.73 -14.50
CA ASN A 86 17.30 -15.01 -13.56
C ASN A 86 15.85 -15.49 -13.73
N ALA A 87 15.59 -16.74 -13.35
CA ALA A 87 14.31 -17.39 -13.53
C ALA A 87 13.35 -16.76 -12.53
N ARG A 88 12.61 -15.75 -13.01
CA ARG A 88 11.46 -15.18 -12.33
C ARG A 88 10.40 -16.28 -12.24
N PRO A 89 10.24 -16.93 -11.07
CA PRO A 89 9.76 -18.31 -11.06
C PRO A 89 8.23 -18.40 -11.00
N TYR A 90 7.51 -17.29 -10.98
CA TYR A 90 6.06 -17.28 -10.79
C TYR A 90 5.34 -16.69 -12.00
N ASP A 91 4.42 -17.47 -12.57
CA ASP A 91 3.48 -16.98 -13.57
C ASP A 91 2.38 -16.13 -12.92
N ILE A 92 2.00 -16.44 -11.68
CA ILE A 92 0.91 -15.76 -10.96
C ILE A 92 1.32 -15.54 -9.50
N ILE A 93 1.10 -14.33 -9.00
CA ILE A 93 1.19 -13.96 -7.59
C ILE A 93 -0.16 -13.35 -7.17
N LEU A 94 -0.77 -13.93 -6.15
CA LEU A 94 -2.00 -13.43 -5.53
C LEU A 94 -1.68 -12.90 -4.13
N ALA A 95 -2.17 -11.72 -3.79
CA ALA A 95 -1.92 -11.10 -2.50
C ALA A 95 -3.19 -10.47 -1.90
N ASN A 96 -3.29 -10.57 -0.57
CA ASN A 96 -4.23 -9.83 0.24
C ASN A 96 -3.45 -9.31 1.46
N PRO A 97 -2.59 -8.28 1.26
CA PRO A 97 -1.74 -7.78 2.33
C PRO A 97 -2.59 -7.16 3.45
N PRO A 98 -2.09 -7.12 4.69
CA PRO A 98 -2.54 -6.17 5.70
C PRO A 98 -2.54 -4.73 5.11
N PHE A 99 -3.63 -3.98 5.32
CA PHE A 99 -3.86 -2.68 4.68
C PHE A 99 -4.42 -1.60 5.63
N ILE A 100 -4.66 -1.92 6.90
CA ILE A 100 -5.22 -0.96 7.86
C ILE A 100 -4.11 0.01 8.30
N PRO A 101 -4.33 1.34 8.24
CA PRO A 101 -3.37 2.35 8.68
C PRO A 101 -3.36 2.47 10.21
N VAL A 102 -2.59 1.62 10.89
CA VAL A 102 -2.62 1.55 12.37
C VAL A 102 -1.62 2.55 12.97
N PRO A 103 -2.00 3.36 13.97
CA PRO A 103 -1.06 4.21 14.69
C PRO A 103 0.16 3.41 15.18
N PRO A 104 1.40 3.92 15.01
CA PRO A 104 2.58 3.20 15.48
C PRO A 104 2.56 3.09 17.01
N ASP A 105 2.98 1.93 17.53
CA ASP A 105 3.23 1.76 18.95
C ASP A 105 4.36 2.72 19.37
N THR A 106 4.07 3.60 20.33
CA THR A 106 5.04 4.57 20.88
C THR A 106 6.08 3.91 21.80
N GLU A 107 6.14 2.57 21.87
CA GLU A 107 6.98 1.78 22.81
C GLU A 107 8.51 1.96 22.64
N GLY A 108 8.97 2.92 21.84
CA GLY A 108 10.39 3.29 21.70
C GLY A 108 10.75 4.70 22.17
N VAL A 109 9.79 5.55 22.54
CA VAL A 109 10.12 6.85 23.17
C VAL A 109 10.10 6.62 24.67
N ALA A 110 11.24 6.15 25.17
CA ALA A 110 11.48 5.92 26.59
C ALA A 110 11.07 7.16 27.40
N ASP A 111 10.29 6.90 28.46
CA ASP A 111 9.88 7.82 29.53
C ASP A 111 10.82 9.02 29.69
N GLY A 112 10.42 10.17 29.16
CA GLY A 112 11.22 11.38 29.27
C GLY A 112 10.60 12.55 28.54
N GLU A 113 10.04 13.47 29.33
CA GLU A 113 9.61 14.81 28.93
C GLU A 113 8.22 14.95 28.30
N THR A 114 7.23 14.96 29.19
CA THR A 114 6.02 15.79 29.07
C THR A 114 6.38 17.28 29.10
N HIS A 115 6.95 17.79 28.01
CA HIS A 115 7.10 19.21 27.70
C HIS A 115 6.44 19.40 26.31
N THR A 116 5.57 20.36 26.00
CA THR A 116 5.43 21.76 26.40
C THR A 116 4.01 22.25 26.06
N LYS A 117 3.46 23.17 26.86
CA LYS A 117 2.43 24.09 26.36
C LYS A 117 3.07 24.98 25.30
N GLU A 118 2.63 24.91 24.05
CA GLU A 118 2.98 25.94 23.07
C GLU A 118 2.20 27.23 23.38
N ALA A 119 2.88 28.37 23.21
CA ALA A 119 2.37 29.70 23.52
C ALA A 119 1.38 30.23 22.47
N ASP A 120 1.12 29.48 21.39
CA ASP A 120 0.30 29.93 20.25
C ASP A 120 -1.18 29.54 20.35
N GLY A 121 -1.57 28.79 21.38
CA GLY A 121 -2.94 28.33 21.57
C GLY A 121 -3.37 27.19 20.64
N SER A 122 -2.44 26.59 19.89
CA SER A 122 -2.70 25.35 19.16
C SER A 122 -2.90 24.20 20.16
N VAL A 123 -4.04 23.52 20.02
CA VAL A 123 -4.39 22.38 20.87
C VAL A 123 -3.65 21.17 20.32
N ILE A 124 -2.53 20.79 20.94
CA ILE A 124 -1.90 19.50 20.69
C ILE A 124 -2.76 18.43 21.35
N PHE A 125 -3.55 17.72 20.55
CA PHE A 125 -4.37 16.61 21.02
C PHE A 125 -3.47 15.42 21.38
N GLN A 126 -3.14 15.29 22.68
CA GLN A 126 -2.51 14.08 23.19
C GLN A 126 -3.53 12.95 23.15
N THR A 127 -3.31 12.02 22.23
CA THR A 127 -4.06 10.77 22.20
C THR A 127 -3.58 9.89 23.36
N ASP A 128 -4.50 9.29 24.11
CA ASP A 128 -4.17 8.39 25.22
C ASP A 128 -3.36 7.19 24.69
N ASP A 129 -2.13 7.01 25.19
CA ASP A 129 -1.24 5.90 24.79
C ASP A 129 -1.88 4.54 25.03
N ASN A 130 -2.77 4.41 26.02
CA ASN A 130 -3.50 3.16 26.25
C ASN A 130 -4.46 2.85 25.11
N VAL A 131 -5.11 3.87 24.54
CA VAL A 131 -6.02 3.74 23.40
C VAL A 131 -5.23 3.31 22.16
N ARG A 132 -4.07 3.93 21.91
CA ARG A 132 -3.17 3.53 20.81
C ARG A 132 -2.70 2.10 20.96
N ARG A 133 -2.23 1.70 22.14
CA ARG A 133 -1.80 0.32 22.42
C ARG A 133 -2.94 -0.67 22.21
N GLU A 134 -4.17 -0.34 22.60
CA GLU A 134 -5.32 -1.22 22.38
C GLU A 134 -5.68 -1.35 20.88
N ILE A 135 -5.64 -0.25 20.14
CA ILE A 135 -5.81 -0.24 18.67
C ILE A 135 -4.75 -1.13 18.02
N SER A 136 -3.47 -0.95 18.35
CA SER A 136 -2.37 -1.75 17.82
C SER A 136 -2.48 -3.22 18.21
N ARG A 137 -2.88 -3.53 19.45
CA ARG A 137 -3.09 -4.91 19.89
C ARG A 137 -4.19 -5.59 19.08
N ARG A 138 -5.28 -4.88 18.76
CA ARG A 138 -6.41 -5.41 18.00
C ARG A 138 -6.11 -5.57 16.52
N TYR A 139 -5.53 -4.54 15.91
CA TYR A 139 -5.32 -4.44 14.47
C TYR A 139 -3.90 -4.76 14.02
N GLY A 140 -3.03 -5.20 14.93
CA GLY A 140 -1.58 -5.32 14.75
C GLY A 140 -1.13 -6.20 13.58
N LEU A 141 -0.31 -7.22 13.84
CA LEU A 141 0.51 -7.86 12.79
C LEU A 141 -0.28 -8.41 11.58
N PHE A 142 -1.58 -8.72 11.71
CA PHE A 142 -2.38 -9.36 10.64
C PHE A 142 -3.25 -8.41 9.83
N SER A 143 -3.41 -7.18 10.28
CA SER A 143 -4.30 -6.23 9.61
C SER A 143 -3.63 -4.89 9.38
N SER A 144 -2.60 -4.54 10.16
CA SER A 144 -1.79 -3.34 9.98
C SER A 144 -0.97 -3.42 8.69
N GLY A 145 -1.26 -2.50 7.78
CA GLY A 145 -0.40 -2.23 6.61
C GLY A 145 0.76 -1.28 6.93
N GLY A 146 1.00 -0.96 8.22
CA GLY A 146 1.90 0.11 8.66
C GLY A 146 1.12 1.34 9.15
N SER A 147 1.83 2.45 9.39
CA SER A 147 1.24 3.70 9.85
C SER A 147 0.26 4.28 8.85
N ASP A 148 0.60 4.25 7.57
CA ASP A 148 -0.24 4.73 6.46
C ASP A 148 -1.08 3.62 5.81
N GLY A 149 -0.92 2.38 6.25
CA GLY A 149 -1.60 1.21 5.70
C GLY A 149 -1.04 0.73 4.35
N GLU A 150 0.00 1.37 3.79
CA GLU A 150 0.53 1.08 2.46
C GLU A 150 1.91 0.39 2.47
N ASN A 151 2.66 0.39 3.59
CA ASN A 151 4.01 -0.20 3.67
C ASN A 151 4.09 -1.67 3.20
N VAL A 152 3.12 -2.50 3.59
CA VAL A 152 3.10 -3.91 3.17
C VAL A 152 2.75 -4.04 1.69
N LEU A 153 1.81 -3.23 1.21
CA LEU A 153 1.44 -3.18 -0.21
C LEU A 153 2.63 -2.78 -1.10
N ILE A 154 3.40 -1.77 -0.69
CA ILE A 154 4.65 -1.35 -1.36
C ILE A 154 5.59 -2.54 -1.50
N SER A 155 5.82 -3.25 -0.40
CA SER A 155 6.72 -4.40 -0.37
C SER A 155 6.26 -5.53 -1.30
N VAL A 156 4.95 -5.82 -1.32
CA VAL A 156 4.38 -6.83 -2.24
C VAL A 156 4.60 -6.44 -3.70
N ILE A 157 4.31 -5.20 -4.08
CA ILE A 157 4.49 -4.70 -5.45
C ILE A 157 5.97 -4.81 -5.87
N GLN A 158 6.88 -4.39 -5.00
CA GLN A 158 8.33 -4.42 -5.26
C GLN A 158 8.90 -5.84 -5.36
N VAL A 159 8.42 -6.76 -4.55
CA VAL A 159 8.85 -8.17 -4.59
C VAL A 159 8.27 -8.85 -5.83
N ALA A 160 6.98 -8.63 -6.11
CA ALA A 160 6.32 -9.21 -7.28
C ALA A 160 6.96 -8.80 -8.60
N SER A 161 7.37 -7.53 -8.76
CA SER A 161 8.00 -7.05 -10.00
C SER A 161 9.32 -7.77 -10.34
N LYS A 162 10.00 -8.34 -9.33
CA LYS A 162 11.23 -9.13 -9.50
C LYS A 162 10.96 -10.62 -9.71
N LEU A 163 9.87 -11.13 -9.14
CA LEU A 163 9.57 -12.55 -9.06
C LEU A 163 8.62 -13.04 -10.17
N LEU A 164 7.82 -12.15 -10.76
CA LEU A 164 6.90 -12.50 -11.83
C LEU A 164 7.60 -12.77 -13.16
N ALA A 165 7.19 -13.82 -13.85
CA ALA A 165 7.63 -14.15 -15.21
C ALA A 165 7.71 -12.89 -16.08
N THR A 166 8.77 -12.75 -16.89
CA THR A 166 8.98 -11.56 -17.73
C THR A 166 7.90 -11.37 -18.78
N LYS A 167 7.30 -12.47 -19.22
CA LYS A 167 6.16 -12.50 -20.14
C LYS A 167 4.92 -12.96 -19.38
N GLU A 168 3.86 -12.16 -19.45
CA GLU A 168 2.50 -12.54 -19.03
C GLU A 168 2.32 -12.92 -17.55
N GLY A 169 3.35 -12.70 -16.73
CA GLY A 169 3.29 -12.86 -15.29
C GLY A 169 2.22 -11.93 -14.71
N LEU A 170 1.36 -12.48 -13.85
CA LEU A 170 0.21 -11.78 -13.28
C LEU A 170 0.37 -11.55 -11.77
N LEU A 171 0.30 -10.30 -11.34
CA LEU A 171 0.01 -9.91 -9.97
C LEU A 171 -1.49 -9.62 -9.83
N ALA A 172 -2.13 -10.12 -8.79
CA ALA A 172 -3.44 -9.66 -8.35
C ALA A 172 -3.43 -9.36 -6.85
N ILE A 173 -3.88 -8.16 -6.45
CA ILE A 173 -3.91 -7.71 -5.07
C ILE A 173 -5.30 -7.25 -4.68
N VAL A 174 -5.78 -7.71 -3.53
CA VAL A 174 -6.93 -7.12 -2.83
C VAL A 174 -6.40 -6.26 -1.68
N SER A 175 -6.77 -4.99 -1.63
CA SER A 175 -6.32 -4.07 -0.57
C SER A 175 -7.33 -2.96 -0.31
N GLU A 176 -7.09 -2.18 0.74
CA GLU A 176 -7.59 -0.81 0.84
C GLU A 176 -6.51 0.14 0.28
N TYR A 177 -6.94 1.15 -0.49
CA TYR A 177 -6.08 2.13 -1.15
C TYR A 177 -6.38 3.51 -0.59
N MET A 178 -5.32 4.25 -0.23
CA MET A 178 -5.43 5.56 0.42
C MET A 178 -5.42 6.68 -0.62
N ASN A 179 -6.33 7.63 -0.43
CA ASN A 179 -6.56 8.78 -1.31
C ASN A 179 -6.75 8.42 -2.80
N PRO A 180 -7.61 7.45 -3.17
CA PRO A 180 -7.92 7.20 -4.56
C PRO A 180 -8.61 8.43 -5.18
N PRO A 181 -8.40 8.71 -6.47
CA PRO A 181 -8.98 9.86 -7.11
C PRO A 181 -10.51 9.73 -7.09
N MET A 182 -11.16 10.80 -6.66
CA MET A 182 -12.61 10.89 -6.70
C MET A 182 -13.07 10.98 -8.16
N PRO A 183 -14.21 10.37 -8.54
CA PRO A 183 -14.80 10.65 -9.84
C PRO A 183 -14.95 12.15 -9.95
N SER A 184 -14.29 12.75 -10.96
CA SER A 184 -14.46 14.16 -11.26
C SER A 184 -15.96 14.35 -11.48
N THR A 185 -16.63 15.03 -10.54
CA THR A 185 -17.98 15.52 -10.78
C THR A 185 -17.91 16.23 -12.12
N PRO A 186 -18.69 15.83 -13.14
CA PRO A 186 -18.70 16.49 -14.42
C PRO A 186 -19.06 17.95 -14.16
N SER A 187 -18.01 18.76 -14.01
CA SER A 187 -18.09 20.19 -13.76
C SER A 187 -18.65 20.75 -15.04
N SER A 188 -19.94 21.08 -15.03
CA SER A 188 -20.63 21.54 -16.23
C SER A 188 -20.07 22.86 -16.74
N ASP A 189 -19.29 23.65 -15.96
CA ASP A 189 -19.09 25.06 -16.30
C ASP A 189 -17.79 25.75 -15.79
N LEU A 190 -16.63 25.09 -15.67
CA LEU A 190 -15.43 25.82 -15.19
C LEU A 190 -14.19 25.64 -16.08
N LYS A 191 -13.98 26.65 -16.95
CA LYS A 191 -12.77 26.91 -17.75
C LYS A 191 -11.58 27.46 -16.95
N ASP A 192 -11.54 27.31 -15.62
CA ASP A 192 -10.58 28.03 -14.77
C ASP A 192 -9.86 27.13 -13.74
N ASP A 193 -9.46 25.93 -14.17
CA ASP A 193 -8.79 24.91 -13.34
C ASP A 193 -7.27 25.11 -13.20
N THR A 194 -6.74 26.30 -13.53
CA THR A 194 -5.30 26.60 -13.47
C THR A 194 -4.79 26.89 -12.05
N ASN A 195 -5.68 27.04 -11.06
CA ASN A 195 -5.32 27.46 -9.71
C ASN A 195 -5.66 26.47 -8.59
N ARG A 196 -6.07 25.23 -8.90
CA ARG A 196 -5.97 24.17 -7.89
C ARG A 196 -4.49 23.96 -7.62
N ASN A 197 -4.06 24.45 -6.46
CA ASN A 197 -2.74 24.28 -5.88
C ASN A 197 -2.43 22.77 -5.85
N ARG A 198 -1.88 22.28 -6.96
CA ARG A 198 -1.60 20.88 -7.33
C ARG A 198 -0.43 20.32 -6.52
N ASN A 199 -0.16 20.92 -5.37
CA ASN A 199 0.97 20.58 -4.52
C ASN A 199 0.68 19.23 -3.85
N ASP A 200 1.29 18.21 -4.43
CA ASP A 200 2.01 17.14 -3.77
C ASP A 200 1.27 15.91 -3.25
N VAL A 201 -0.03 15.72 -3.53
CA VAL A 201 -0.61 14.38 -3.41
C VAL A 201 -0.46 13.66 -4.75
N LEU A 202 0.58 12.83 -4.85
CA LEU A 202 0.74 11.90 -5.98
C LEU A 202 -0.55 11.11 -6.17
N ASP A 203 -1.05 11.09 -7.39
CA ASP A 203 -2.17 10.24 -7.75
C ASP A 203 -1.84 8.78 -7.40
N VAL A 204 -2.84 8.01 -6.96
CA VAL A 204 -2.64 6.64 -6.49
C VAL A 204 -1.96 5.76 -7.55
N CYS A 205 -2.26 5.98 -8.83
CA CYS A 205 -1.58 5.29 -9.92
C CYS A 205 -0.12 5.70 -10.05
N GLN A 206 0.19 6.98 -9.91
CA GLN A 206 1.57 7.47 -9.92
C GLN A 206 2.39 6.87 -8.76
N LYS A 207 1.80 6.75 -7.56
CA LYS A 207 2.45 6.08 -6.41
C LYS A 207 2.80 4.64 -6.74
N MET A 208 1.84 3.86 -7.26
CA MET A 208 2.07 2.45 -7.61
C MET A 208 3.05 2.27 -8.76
N GLN A 209 2.97 3.15 -9.76
CA GLN A 209 3.92 3.19 -10.86
C GLN A 209 5.34 3.36 -10.34
N TYR A 210 5.52 4.34 -9.46
CA TYR A 210 6.78 4.59 -8.80
C TYR A 210 7.27 3.38 -7.99
N TRP A 211 6.41 2.77 -7.17
CA TRP A 211 6.78 1.60 -6.37
C TRP A 211 7.26 0.42 -7.23
N TRP A 212 6.62 0.17 -8.37
CA TRP A 212 7.03 -0.85 -9.32
C TRP A 212 8.38 -0.52 -9.97
N GLU A 213 8.52 0.71 -10.47
CA GLU A 213 9.70 1.19 -11.21
C GLU A 213 10.97 1.20 -10.35
N ILE A 214 10.88 1.53 -9.05
CA ILE A 214 12.02 1.46 -8.13
C ILE A 214 12.59 0.04 -8.04
N ALA A 215 11.71 -0.97 -8.01
CA ALA A 215 12.13 -2.35 -7.79
C ALA A 215 12.57 -3.07 -9.05
N SER A 216 12.05 -2.66 -10.21
CA SER A 216 12.30 -3.34 -11.48
C SER A 216 12.51 -2.33 -12.61
N SER A 217 13.77 -1.96 -12.85
CA SER A 217 14.19 -1.12 -13.99
C SER A 217 14.03 -1.79 -15.36
N HIS A 218 13.71 -3.09 -15.41
CA HIS A 218 13.74 -3.89 -16.64
C HIS A 218 12.48 -4.72 -16.90
N CYS A 219 11.38 -4.48 -16.18
CA CYS A 219 10.10 -5.15 -16.45
C CYS A 219 9.05 -4.13 -16.85
N SER A 220 8.68 -4.13 -18.13
CA SER A 220 7.45 -3.48 -18.55
C SER A 220 6.26 -4.23 -17.96
N ALA A 221 5.20 -3.50 -17.69
CA ALA A 221 3.96 -4.09 -17.25
C ALA A 221 2.79 -3.18 -17.62
N LYS A 222 1.60 -3.77 -17.68
CA LYS A 222 0.34 -3.04 -17.70
C LYS A 222 -0.49 -3.45 -16.52
N GLY A 223 -1.17 -2.49 -15.91
CA GLY A 223 -2.03 -2.76 -14.79
C GLY A 223 -3.37 -2.05 -14.87
N ILE A 224 -4.28 -2.58 -14.07
CA ILE A 224 -5.55 -1.95 -13.77
C ILE A 224 -5.72 -1.88 -12.25
N LEU A 225 -5.99 -0.68 -11.76
CA LEU A 225 -6.47 -0.45 -10.40
C LEU A 225 -7.97 -0.21 -10.47
N LEU A 226 -8.71 -0.98 -9.70
CA LEU A 226 -10.14 -0.78 -9.51
C LEU A 226 -10.38 -0.29 -8.08
N THR A 227 -11.08 0.84 -7.92
CA THR A 227 -11.57 1.30 -6.61
C THR A 227 -13.04 1.70 -6.66
N ASN A 228 -13.74 1.69 -5.53
CA ASN A 228 -15.15 2.10 -5.49
C ASN A 228 -15.34 3.57 -5.89
N GLU A 229 -16.47 3.86 -6.53
CA GLU A 229 -16.98 5.21 -6.85
C GLU A 229 -17.10 6.13 -5.63
N PHE A 230 -17.50 5.56 -4.49
CA PHE A 230 -17.61 6.28 -3.24
C PHE A 230 -16.62 5.69 -2.22
N PRO A 231 -15.37 6.17 -2.17
CA PRO A 231 -14.48 5.82 -1.09
C PRO A 231 -15.04 6.30 0.25
N LEU A 232 -14.65 5.64 1.34
CA LEU A 232 -14.99 6.09 2.68
C LEU A 232 -14.17 7.33 3.00
N SER A 233 -14.79 8.35 3.60
CA SER A 233 -14.03 9.45 4.19
C SER A 233 -13.23 8.93 5.38
N ALA A 234 -12.12 9.60 5.71
CA ALA A 234 -11.32 9.29 6.89
C ALA A 234 -12.16 9.25 8.17
N LEU A 235 -13.09 10.19 8.34
CA LEU A 235 -14.01 10.25 9.47
C LEU A 235 -14.89 9.00 9.58
N GLU A 236 -15.52 8.60 8.49
CA GLU A 236 -16.40 7.41 8.45
C GLU A 236 -15.60 6.12 8.61
N TYR A 237 -14.39 6.07 8.05
CA TYR A 237 -13.47 4.96 8.23
C TYR A 237 -13.06 4.81 9.70
N ALA A 238 -12.62 5.91 10.33
CA ALA A 238 -12.27 5.95 11.75
C ALA A 238 -13.44 5.49 12.63
N ARG A 239 -14.65 5.99 12.36
CA ARG A 239 -15.87 5.61 13.07
C ARG A 239 -16.17 4.11 12.96
N ARG A 240 -15.90 3.48 11.80
CA ARG A 240 -16.12 2.03 11.58
C ARG A 240 -15.07 1.14 12.25
N ARG A 241 -13.86 1.66 12.46
CA ARG A 241 -12.75 0.92 13.09
C ARG A 241 -12.72 1.07 14.62
N ALA A 242 -13.32 2.12 15.14
CA ALA A 242 -13.36 2.38 16.57
C ALA A 242 -14.43 1.54 17.28
N ASN A 243 -14.12 1.09 18.49
CA ASN A 243 -15.10 0.48 19.40
C ASN A 243 -15.87 1.53 20.22
N ASP A 244 -15.26 2.68 20.47
CA ASP A 244 -15.81 3.77 21.27
C ASP A 244 -15.38 5.15 20.74
N ALA A 245 -15.86 6.21 21.38
CA ALA A 245 -15.58 7.58 20.96
C ALA A 245 -14.10 7.99 21.13
N SER A 246 -13.39 7.41 22.10
CA SER A 246 -11.98 7.72 22.34
C SER A 246 -11.10 7.13 21.24
N GLU A 247 -11.35 5.86 20.88
CA GLU A 247 -10.70 5.23 19.73
C GLU A 247 -11.04 5.94 18.42
N TRP A 248 -12.29 6.37 18.24
CA TRP A 248 -12.70 7.07 17.02
C TRP A 248 -11.87 8.33 16.83
N HIS A 249 -11.74 9.14 17.87
CA HIS A 249 -10.90 10.33 17.83
C HIS A 249 -9.42 9.99 17.56
N SER A 250 -8.89 8.94 18.19
CA SER A 250 -7.53 8.47 17.94
C SER A 250 -7.30 8.08 16.48
N TRP A 251 -8.25 7.35 15.89
CA TRP A 251 -8.20 6.98 14.48
C TRP A 251 -8.27 8.19 13.55
N GLU A 252 -9.18 9.13 13.82
CA GLU A 252 -9.34 10.34 13.03
C GLU A 252 -8.05 11.18 13.02
N GLN A 253 -7.48 11.46 14.20
CA GLN A 253 -6.23 12.22 14.31
C GLN A 253 -5.07 11.55 13.59
N HIS A 254 -4.98 10.22 13.70
CA HIS A 254 -3.95 9.45 13.00
C HIS A 254 -4.08 9.53 11.47
N LEU A 255 -5.30 9.35 10.93
CA LEU A 255 -5.54 9.47 9.49
C LEU A 255 -5.22 10.88 8.98
N ILE A 256 -5.60 11.93 9.73
CA ILE A 256 -5.25 13.32 9.41
C ILE A 256 -3.73 13.51 9.40
N ALA A 257 -3.02 13.01 10.41
CA ALA A 257 -1.56 13.10 10.50
C ALA A 257 -0.85 12.38 9.33
N CYS A 258 -1.44 11.30 8.82
CA CYS A 258 -0.96 10.61 7.62
C CYS A 258 -1.46 11.24 6.31
N ASN A 259 -2.18 12.36 6.35
CA ASN A 259 -2.82 12.99 5.20
C ASN A 259 -3.71 12.02 4.41
N ILE A 260 -4.38 11.10 5.11
CA ILE A 260 -5.35 10.15 4.54
C ILE A 260 -6.73 10.77 4.68
N THR A 261 -7.30 11.18 3.56
CA THR A 261 -8.62 11.85 3.48
C THR A 261 -9.72 10.89 3.07
N THR A 262 -9.40 9.93 2.20
CA THR A 262 -10.33 8.91 1.71
C THR A 262 -9.66 7.54 1.61
N ILE A 263 -10.44 6.48 1.81
CA ILE A 263 -9.98 5.09 1.73
C ILE A 263 -10.98 4.31 0.89
N SER A 264 -10.51 3.54 -0.09
CA SER A 264 -11.36 2.65 -0.88
C SER A 264 -10.82 1.24 -0.89
N PRO A 265 -11.63 0.21 -0.58
CA PRO A 265 -11.25 -1.15 -0.96
C PRO A 265 -11.13 -1.22 -2.48
N GLY A 266 -10.29 -2.13 -2.98
CA GLY A 266 -10.08 -2.27 -4.40
C GLY A 266 -9.31 -3.51 -4.82
N LEU A 267 -9.10 -3.61 -6.13
CA LEU A 267 -8.33 -4.67 -6.78
C LEU A 267 -7.26 -4.05 -7.67
N LEU A 268 -6.01 -4.52 -7.54
CA LEU A 268 -4.94 -4.19 -8.46
C LEU A 268 -4.56 -5.44 -9.24
N PHE A 269 -4.56 -5.36 -10.56
CA PHE A 269 -3.98 -6.38 -11.42
C PHE A 269 -2.80 -5.79 -12.19
N VAL A 270 -1.69 -6.52 -12.28
CA VAL A 270 -0.52 -6.14 -13.08
C VAL A 270 -0.09 -7.33 -13.91
N ARG A 271 0.01 -7.17 -15.22
CA ARG A 271 0.52 -8.17 -16.15
C ARG A 271 1.85 -7.68 -16.74
N THR A 272 2.89 -8.48 -16.62
CA THR A 272 4.20 -8.19 -17.21
C THR A 272 4.16 -8.34 -18.73
N GLU A 273 4.96 -7.54 -19.42
CA GLU A 273 5.10 -7.57 -20.88
C GLU A 273 6.56 -7.82 -21.28
N GLU A 274 6.78 -8.55 -22.38
CA GLU A 274 8.14 -8.81 -22.91
C GLU A 274 8.85 -7.55 -23.40
N ALA A 275 8.08 -6.54 -23.80
CA ALA A 275 8.64 -5.31 -24.35
C ALA A 275 9.43 -4.55 -23.28
N SER A 276 10.51 -3.89 -23.67
CA SER A 276 11.10 -2.83 -22.84
C SER A 276 10.12 -1.66 -22.80
N GLY A 277 9.69 -1.27 -21.61
CA GLY A 277 8.62 -0.27 -21.47
C GLY A 277 8.45 0.18 -20.03
N ARG A 278 7.66 1.24 -19.88
CA ARG A 278 7.25 1.78 -18.59
C ARG A 278 6.06 1.00 -18.05
N PHE A 279 5.89 0.94 -16.73
CA PHE A 279 4.66 0.41 -16.15
C PHE A 279 3.49 1.38 -16.39
N ASP A 280 2.52 0.95 -17.20
CA ASP A 280 1.32 1.70 -17.50
C ASP A 280 0.15 1.19 -16.63
N LEU A 281 -0.43 2.06 -15.81
CA LEU A 281 -1.45 1.69 -14.84
C LEU A 281 -2.71 2.53 -15.07
N HIS A 282 -3.80 1.85 -15.38
CA HIS A 282 -5.10 2.47 -15.62
C HIS A 282 -5.96 2.38 -14.37
N HIS A 283 -6.61 3.47 -14.00
CA HIS A 283 -7.58 3.49 -12.90
C HIS A 283 -9.00 3.38 -13.43
N TYR A 284 -9.77 2.46 -12.88
CA TYR A 284 -11.18 2.28 -13.20
C TYR A 284 -12.03 2.41 -11.95
N ILE A 285 -12.99 3.31 -12.04
CA ILE A 285 -13.96 3.52 -10.96
C ILE A 285 -15.05 2.48 -11.09
N THR A 286 -15.21 1.76 -9.99
CA THR A 286 -16.19 0.72 -9.83
C THR A 286 -17.53 1.34 -9.38
N PRO A 287 -18.60 1.21 -10.18
CA PRO A 287 -19.86 1.86 -9.89
C PRO A 287 -20.53 1.28 -8.64
N LYS A 288 -21.24 2.13 -7.90
CA LYS A 288 -22.10 1.67 -6.80
C LYS A 288 -23.34 0.99 -7.36
N THR A 289 -23.82 -0.01 -6.62
CA THR A 289 -25.15 -0.59 -6.83
C THR A 289 -26.08 -0.22 -5.69
N ASP A 290 -27.38 -0.41 -5.89
CA ASP A 290 -28.40 -0.24 -4.84
C ASP A 290 -28.13 -1.12 -3.60
N LYS A 291 -27.33 -2.19 -3.75
CA LYS A 291 -26.90 -3.11 -2.69
C LYS A 291 -25.55 -2.74 -2.05
N GLY A 292 -24.97 -1.59 -2.40
CA GLY A 292 -23.64 -1.16 -1.95
C GLY A 292 -22.55 -1.35 -3.00
N SER A 293 -21.29 -1.44 -2.56
CA SER A 293 -20.15 -1.72 -3.44
C SER A 293 -20.36 -3.00 -4.23
N ILE A 294 -19.94 -3.02 -5.51
CA ILE A 294 -19.99 -4.28 -6.28
C ILE A 294 -19.17 -5.36 -5.60
N TRP A 295 -18.10 -5.07 -4.85
CA TRP A 295 -17.26 -6.10 -4.23
C TRP A 295 -17.83 -6.69 -2.94
N THR A 296 -19.14 -6.63 -2.78
CA THR A 296 -19.82 -7.43 -1.77
C THR A 296 -19.73 -8.92 -2.13
N PRO A 297 -19.44 -9.80 -1.14
CA PRO A 297 -19.46 -11.24 -1.39
C PRO A 297 -20.79 -11.65 -2.02
N ASN A 298 -20.74 -12.44 -3.10
CA ASN A 298 -21.88 -12.90 -3.93
C ASN A 298 -22.39 -11.94 -5.03
N ASN A 299 -21.73 -10.82 -5.29
CA ASN A 299 -22.17 -9.93 -6.36
C ASN A 299 -21.56 -10.31 -7.72
N PHE A 300 -22.30 -11.09 -8.51
CA PHE A 300 -21.89 -11.49 -9.87
C PHE A 300 -21.59 -10.30 -10.79
N LYS A 301 -22.21 -9.12 -10.56
CA LYS A 301 -21.92 -7.92 -11.36
C LYS A 301 -20.48 -7.45 -11.17
N ALA A 302 -19.89 -7.71 -10.01
CA ALA A 302 -18.50 -7.34 -9.75
C ALA A 302 -17.52 -8.18 -10.56
N VAL A 303 -17.82 -9.47 -10.67
CA VAL A 303 -17.05 -10.42 -11.46
C VAL A 303 -17.14 -10.04 -12.93
N GLU A 304 -18.35 -9.79 -13.44
CA GLU A 304 -18.56 -9.37 -14.83
C GLU A 304 -17.89 -8.03 -15.14
N PHE A 305 -18.02 -7.03 -14.27
CA PHE A 305 -17.35 -5.74 -14.43
C PHE A 305 -15.83 -5.91 -14.47
N THR A 306 -15.25 -6.63 -13.51
CA THR A 306 -13.80 -6.89 -13.45
C THR A 306 -13.34 -7.62 -14.70
N LYS A 307 -14.07 -8.64 -15.16
CA LYS A 307 -13.77 -9.38 -16.38
C LYS A 307 -13.78 -8.48 -17.61
N GLN A 308 -14.81 -7.64 -17.76
CA GLN A 308 -14.91 -6.69 -18.87
C GLN A 308 -13.76 -5.67 -18.86
N SER A 309 -13.42 -5.11 -17.70
CA SER A 309 -12.29 -4.18 -17.58
C SER A 309 -10.95 -4.83 -17.92
N LEU A 310 -10.74 -6.09 -17.51
CA LEU A 310 -9.53 -6.85 -17.85
C LEU A 310 -9.47 -7.18 -19.35
N SER A 311 -10.59 -7.58 -19.96
CA SER A 311 -10.70 -7.81 -21.42
C SER A 311 -10.39 -6.54 -22.22
N GLN A 312 -10.88 -5.37 -21.78
CA GLN A 312 -10.59 -4.10 -22.45
C GLN A 312 -9.09 -3.75 -22.41
N LEU A 313 -8.41 -4.01 -21.29
CA LEU A 313 -7.00 -3.65 -21.13
C LEU A 313 -6.05 -4.62 -21.88
N TRP A 314 -6.37 -5.92 -21.87
CA TRP A 314 -5.50 -6.95 -22.42
C TRP A 314 -5.95 -7.48 -23.79
N GLY A 315 -7.08 -7.01 -24.30
CA GLY A 315 -7.75 -7.52 -25.50
C GLY A 315 -8.49 -8.84 -25.23
N ASP A 316 -9.47 -9.16 -26.08
CA ASP A 316 -10.20 -10.45 -26.06
C ASP A 316 -9.34 -11.65 -26.52
N GLY A 317 -8.02 -11.47 -26.60
CA GLY A 317 -7.08 -12.53 -26.94
C GLY A 317 -7.08 -13.61 -25.87
N GLU A 318 -7.82 -14.68 -26.15
CA GLU A 318 -7.97 -15.95 -25.43
C GLU A 318 -6.97 -16.17 -24.29
N ARG A 319 -7.51 -16.28 -23.07
CA ARG A 319 -6.97 -17.13 -22.01
C ARG A 319 -7.88 -18.33 -21.83
#